data_AF-A0A8T4PFM6-F1
#
_entry.id   AF-A0A8T4PFM6-F1
#
_cell.length_a   1.000
_cell.length_b   1.000
_cell.length_c   1.000
_cell.angle_alpha   90.00
_cell.angle_beta   90.00
_cell.angle_gamma   90.00
#
_symmetry.space_group_name_H-M   'P 1'
#
loop_
_entity.id
_entity.type
_entity.pdbx_description
1 polymer ?
#
loop_
_entity_poly.entity_id
_entity_poly.type
_entity_poly.pdbx_seq_one_letter_code
_entity_poly.pdbx_strand_id
1 'polypeptide(L)' 'MLDLECRSCGYKFRKDKAPARCPYCSAEGKVGLLKTAQDLLDETLGEASVMDGERKRRN' A
#
# COMPACT_ATOMS: atom_id res chain seq x y z
N MET A 1 2.90 -9.96 6.15
CA MET A 1 2.41 -10.07 4.76
C MET A 1 2.75 -8.80 4.00
N LEU A 2 3.59 -8.89 2.96
CA LEU A 2 3.94 -7.77 2.09
C LEU A 2 3.33 -7.96 0.71
N ASP A 3 2.80 -6.88 0.15
CA ASP A 3 2.41 -6.82 -1.26
C ASP A 3 3.67 -6.63 -2.12
N LEU A 4 3.86 -7.52 -3.09
CA LEU A 4 5.01 -7.55 -4.00
C LEU A 4 4.51 -7.45 -5.44
N GLU A 5 5.24 -6.71 -6.27
CA GLU A 5 4.97 -6.61 -7.70
C GLU A 5 6.22 -6.94 -8.51
N CYS A 6 6.04 -7.75 -9.56
CA CYS A 6 7.09 -7.94 -10.55
C CYS A 6 7.06 -6.82 -11.59
N ARG A 7 8.14 -6.04 -11.71
CA ARG A 7 8.30 -5.01 -12.77
C ARG A 7 8.44 -5.59 -14.19
N SER A 8 8.65 -6.90 -14.32
CA SER A 8 8.79 -7.55 -15.63
C SER A 8 7.46 -8.00 -16.22
N CYS A 9 6.52 -8.47 -15.39
CA CYS A 9 5.21 -8.94 -15.85
C CYS A 9 4.01 -8.18 -15.26
N GLY A 10 4.23 -7.31 -14.27
CA GLY A 10 3.16 -6.58 -13.58
C GLY A 10 2.33 -7.42 -12.60
N TYR A 11 2.74 -8.66 -12.31
CA TYR A 11 1.98 -9.54 -11.42
C TYR A 11 2.14 -9.11 -9.95
N LYS A 12 1.00 -8.92 -9.26
CA LYS A 12 0.91 -8.48 -7.87
C LYS A 12 0.53 -9.67 -6.98
N PHE A 13 1.30 -9.92 -5.93
CA PHE A 13 1.07 -11.05 -5.02
C PHE A 13 1.53 -10.73 -3.60
N ARG A 14 0.93 -11.42 -2.61
CA ARG A 14 1.25 -11.23 -1.20
C ARG A 14 2.14 -12.35 -0.68
N LYS A 15 3.30 -12.01 -0.12
CA LYS A 15 4.19 -12.95 0.59
C LYS A 15 4.93 -12.25 1.73
N ASP A 16 5.42 -13.03 2.69
CA ASP A 16 6.22 -12.50 3.80
C ASP A 16 7.68 -12.19 3.43
N LYS A 17 8.16 -12.69 2.28
CA LYS A 17 9.52 -12.43 1.79
C LYS A 17 9.53 -12.22 0.28
N ALA A 18 10.31 -11.23 -0.16
CA ALA A 18 10.53 -10.96 -1.58
C ALA A 18 11.32 -12.12 -2.22
N PRO A 19 10.75 -12.84 -3.21
CA PRO A 19 11.48 -13.88 -3.91
C PRO A 19 12.45 -13.26 -4.93
N ALA A 20 13.65 -13.84 -5.07
CA ALA A 20 14.63 -13.41 -6.07
C ALA A 20 14.16 -13.64 -7.52
N ARG A 21 13.25 -14.60 -7.72
CA ARG A 21 12.66 -14.99 -9.00
C ARG A 21 11.16 -14.88 -8.98
N CYS A 22 10.57 -14.30 -10.02
CA CYS A 22 9.13 -14.30 -10.19
C CYS A 22 8.64 -15.69 -10.66
N PRO A 23 7.68 -16.33 -9.97
CA PRO A 23 7.18 -17.65 -10.37
C PRO A 23 6.35 -17.65 -11.66
N TYR A 24 5.94 -16.48 -12.16
CA TYR A 24 5.12 -16.36 -13.37
C TYR A 24 5.94 -16.16 -14.64
N CYS A 25 6.98 -15.33 -14.58
CA CYS A 25 7.76 -14.95 -15.76
C CYS A 25 9.22 -15.41 -15.67
N SER A 26 9.64 -16.03 -14.56
CA SER A 26 11.01 -16.45 -14.30
C SER A 26 12.06 -15.33 -14.33
N ALA A 27 11.63 -14.06 -14.31
CA ALA A 27 12.55 -12.92 -14.27
C ALA A 27 13.25 -12.81 -12.90
N GLU A 28 14.57 -12.63 -12.92
CA GLU A 28 15.40 -12.38 -11.74
C GLU A 28 15.48 -10.90 -11.39
N GLY A 29 15.47 -10.61 -10.08
CA GLY A 29 15.82 -9.28 -9.55
C GLY A 29 14.83 -8.15 -9.84
N LYS A 30 13.65 -8.45 -10.41
CA LYS A 30 12.63 -7.45 -10.77
C LYS A 30 11.39 -7.43 -9.86
N VAL A 31 11.43 -8.09 -8.71
CA VAL A 31 10.32 -8.08 -7.74
C VAL A 31 10.59 -7.01 -6.69
N GLY A 32 9.72 -6.00 -6.60
CA GLY A 32 9.79 -4.94 -5.60
C GLY A 32 8.61 -5.01 -4.61
N LEU A 33 8.80 -4.43 -3.42
CA LEU A 33 7.66 -4.14 -2.53
C LEU A 33 6.73 -3.16 -3.22
N LEU A 34 5.45 -3.50 -3.28
CA LEU A 34 4.41 -2.59 -3.74
C LEU A 34 3.84 -1.86 -2.52
N LYS A 35 4.00 -0.54 -2.49
CA LYS A 35 3.28 0.30 -1.53
C LYS A 35 1.80 0.21 -1.86
N THR A 36 0.98 -0.20 -0.91
CA THR A 36 -0.46 -0.35 -1.09
C THR A 36 -1.12 1.01 -1.28
N ALA A 37 -2.24 1.05 -2.02
CA ALA A 37 -3.06 2.26 -2.13
C ALA A 37 -3.49 2.79 -0.75
N GLN A 38 -3.68 1.90 0.23
CA GLN A 38 -3.95 2.25 1.62
C GLN A 38 -2.86 3.12 2.27
N ASP A 39 -1.58 2.90 1.96
CA ASP A 39 -0.45 3.69 2.49
C ASP A 39 -0.54 5.15 2.01
N LEU A 40 -0.91 5.34 0.74
CA LEU A 40 -1.14 6.65 0.13
C LEU A 40 -2.40 7.35 0.67
N LEU A 41 -3.41 6.56 1.05
CA LEU A 41 -4.68 7.06 1.62
C LEU A 41 -4.50 7.51 3.07
N ASP A 42 -3.65 6.85 3.86
CA ASP A 42 -3.40 7.22 5.26
C ASP A 42 -2.74 8.60 5.39
N GLU A 43 -1.73 8.89 4.55
CA GLU A 43 -1.07 10.22 4.49
C GLU A 43 -2.06 11.34 4.12
N THR A 44 -3.08 11.04 3.32
CA THR A 44 -4.04 12.05 2.82
C THR A 44 -5.30 12.19 3.67
N LEU A 45 -5.72 11.13 4.38
CA LEU A 45 -6.93 11.12 5.21
C LEU A 45 -6.67 11.51 6.67
N GLY A 46 -5.42 11.50 7.13
CA GLY A 46 -5.03 12.01 8.45
C GLY A 46 -5.41 13.48 8.69
N GLU A 47 -5.53 14.28 7.62
CA GLU A 47 -5.88 15.70 7.70
C GLU A 47 -7.41 15.96 7.73
N ALA A 48 -8.24 14.95 7.44
CA ALA A 48 -9.67 15.15 7.17
C ALA A 48 -10.61 14.81 8.34
N SER A 49 -10.10 14.29 9.47
CA SER A 49 -10.96 13.75 10.55
C SER A 49 -11.06 14.62 11.81
N VAL A 50 -10.46 15.81 11.86
CA VAL A 50 -10.58 16.73 13.02
C VAL A 50 -11.58 17.86 12.77
N MET A 51 -12.80 17.58 12.31
CA MET A 51 -13.89 18.58 12.30
C MET A 51 -15.26 17.97 12.65
N ASP A 52 -15.28 17.06 13.63
CA ASP A 52 -16.52 16.65 14.28
C ASP A 52 -16.52 17.08 15.75
N GLY A 53 -17.49 17.90 16.13
CA GLY A 53 -18.01 17.91 17.50
C GLY A 53 -17.85 19.20 18.33
N GLU A 54 -19.00 19.86 18.54
CA GLU A 54 -19.38 20.65 19.73
C GLU A 54 -18.89 22.11 19.89
N ARG A 55 -19.75 23.04 19.45
CA ARG A 55 -19.99 24.27 20.22
C ARG A 55 -21.48 24.59 20.35
N LYS A 56 -22.19 23.73 21.09
CA LYS A 56 -23.42 24.15 21.78
C LYS A 56 -23.03 25.14 22.88
N ARG A 57 -23.70 26.30 22.88
CA ARG A 57 -23.97 27.26 23.97
C ARG A 57 -23.76 28.70 23.49
N ARG A 58 -24.75 29.16 22.72
CA ARG A 58 -25.11 30.58 22.67
C ARG A 58 -26.05 30.80 23.86
N ASN A 59 -25.49 31.28 24.96
CA ASN A 59 -26.23 31.90 26.06
C ASN A 59 -26.07 33.41 25.94
#